data_AF-A0A6P0UVM9-F1
#
_entry.id   AF-A0A6P0UVM9-F1
#
_cell.length_a   1.000
_cell.length_b   1.000
_cell.length_c   1.000
_cell.angle_alpha   90.00
_cell.angle_beta   90.00
_cell.angle_gamma   90.00
#
_symmetry.space_group_name_H-M   'P 1'
#
loop_
_entity.id
_entity.type
_entity.pdbx_description
1 polymer ?
#
loop_
_entity_poly.entity_id
_entity_poly.type
_entity_poly.pdbx_seq_one_letter_code
_entity_poly.pdbx_strand_id
1 'polypeptide(L)'
;MSPNQEIQQNQANVFPISPLIRITLIALYFALTTPLPFLAEVSSTPVPPVLLWLGIALGAIALFGVLSEKVIIDEEKIRITYPAWVPGFFRKGWELPWKEVKDLKMRTTGQGGLVYYFVSQSSPKAYLLPMRVVGFARLVKLVEAQTGIDTTDIRPLAQPWMYLILFGLTLLLLLVDVWVIATAVFS
;
A
#
# COMPACT_ATOMS: atom_id res chain seq x y z
N MET A 1 -13.76 -42.48 13.52
CA MET A 1 -13.67 -41.41 12.50
C MET A 1 -13.65 -40.10 13.27
N SER A 2 -12.45 -39.59 13.55
CA SER A 2 -12.27 -38.51 14.53
C SER A 2 -12.48 -37.13 13.87
N PRO A 3 -13.26 -36.21 14.47
CA PRO A 3 -13.57 -34.89 13.91
C PRO A 3 -12.37 -33.94 13.68
N ASN A 4 -11.18 -34.33 14.13
CA ASN A 4 -9.99 -33.47 14.11
C ASN A 4 -9.20 -33.46 12.78
N GLN A 5 -9.69 -34.13 11.73
CA GLN A 5 -9.04 -34.09 10.40
C GLN A 5 -9.59 -33.03 9.44
N GLU A 6 -10.66 -32.32 9.78
CA GLU A 6 -11.16 -31.18 8.99
C GLU A 6 -10.40 -29.86 9.23
N ILE A 7 -9.51 -29.81 10.23
CA ILE A 7 -8.61 -28.67 10.48
C ILE A 7 -7.27 -28.86 9.75
N GLN A 8 -7.28 -29.44 8.55
CA GLN A 8 -6.29 -29.05 7.53
C GLN A 8 -6.90 -27.87 6.75
N GLN A 9 -7.07 -26.76 7.45
CA GLN A 9 -7.60 -25.52 6.89
C GLN A 9 -6.61 -25.01 5.84
N ASN A 10 -7.05 -25.04 4.58
CA ASN A 10 -6.81 -24.03 3.54
C ASN A 10 -5.74 -23.01 3.96
N GLN A 11 -4.47 -23.23 3.58
CA GLN A 11 -3.35 -22.36 3.92
C GLN A 11 -3.51 -21.03 3.17
N ALA A 12 -4.30 -20.12 3.73
CA ALA A 12 -4.49 -18.79 3.17
C ALA A 12 -3.17 -18.01 3.22
N ASN A 13 -2.62 -17.71 2.05
CA ASN A 13 -1.39 -16.94 1.91
C ASN A 13 -1.70 -15.45 2.03
N VAL A 14 -1.02 -14.77 2.98
CA VAL A 14 -1.21 -13.34 3.24
C VAL A 14 -0.02 -12.55 2.73
N PHE A 15 -0.30 -11.57 1.87
CA PHE A 15 0.67 -10.68 1.25
C PHE A 15 0.37 -9.23 1.64
N PRO A 16 1.01 -8.68 2.69
CA PRO A 16 0.87 -7.28 3.06
C PRO A 16 1.60 -6.36 2.07
N ILE A 17 1.29 -5.04 2.10
CA ILE A 17 2.12 -4.03 1.43
C ILE A 17 3.58 -4.13 1.89
N SER A 18 4.52 -3.89 0.96
CA SER A 18 5.95 -3.86 1.24
C SER A 18 6.30 -2.92 2.41
N PRO A 19 6.97 -3.41 3.49
CA PRO A 19 7.43 -2.58 4.60
C PRO A 19 8.27 -1.41 4.14
N LEU A 20 9.10 -1.59 3.11
CA LEU A 20 9.90 -0.50 2.54
C LEU A 20 8.99 0.62 2.04
N ILE A 21 7.98 0.31 1.23
CA ILE A 21 7.01 1.31 0.74
C ILE A 21 6.33 2.01 1.91
N ARG A 22 5.86 1.22 2.89
CA ARG A 22 5.13 1.72 4.03
C ARG A 22 5.97 2.67 4.88
N ILE A 23 7.18 2.27 5.25
CA ILE A 23 8.10 3.08 6.06
C ILE A 23 8.50 4.34 5.30
N THR A 24 8.87 4.22 4.02
CA THR A 24 9.27 5.37 3.21
C THR A 24 8.16 6.41 3.11
N LEU A 25 6.92 6.01 2.83
CA LEU A 25 5.82 6.96 2.69
C LEU A 25 5.41 7.60 4.03
N ILE A 26 5.46 6.85 5.13
CA ILE A 26 5.21 7.39 6.47
C ILE A 26 6.32 8.38 6.85
N ALA A 27 7.59 8.03 6.62
CA ALA A 27 8.72 8.92 6.89
C ALA A 27 8.62 10.20 6.05
N LEU A 28 8.28 10.09 4.77
CA LEU A 28 8.11 11.24 3.87
C LEU A 28 6.97 12.14 4.32
N TYR A 29 5.87 11.54 4.78
CA TYR A 29 4.75 12.29 5.35
C TYR A 29 5.20 13.13 6.54
N PHE A 30 5.94 12.54 7.49
CA PHE A 30 6.43 13.29 8.64
C PHE A 30 7.47 14.34 8.27
N ALA A 31 8.36 14.04 7.31
CA ALA A 31 9.33 15.02 6.80
C ALA A 31 8.64 16.27 6.25
N LEU A 32 7.59 16.09 5.46
CA LEU A 32 6.87 17.21 4.85
C LEU A 32 5.94 17.96 5.81
N THR A 33 5.49 17.33 6.90
CA THR A 33 4.46 17.89 7.77
C THR A 33 4.98 18.42 9.09
N THR A 34 6.01 17.81 9.66
CA THR A 34 6.58 18.20 10.96
C THR A 34 7.13 19.62 10.99
N PRO A 35 7.74 20.17 9.91
CA PRO A 35 8.20 21.56 9.90
C PRO A 35 7.06 22.59 9.89
N LEU A 36 5.86 22.23 9.43
CA LEU A 36 4.78 23.18 9.19
C LEU A 36 4.29 23.91 10.47
N PRO A 37 4.05 23.21 11.60
CA PRO A 37 3.70 23.89 12.85
C PRO A 37 4.76 24.88 13.33
N PHE A 38 6.05 24.52 13.24
CA PHE A 38 7.15 25.42 13.62
C PHE A 38 7.22 26.64 12.71
N LEU A 39 7.06 26.45 11.39
CA LEU A 39 6.99 27.56 10.45
C LEU A 39 5.81 28.49 10.73
N ALA A 40 4.65 27.96 11.13
CA ALA A 40 3.48 28.76 11.47
C ALA A 40 3.71 29.65 12.70
N GLU A 41 4.43 29.14 13.71
CA GLU A 41 4.83 29.91 14.90
C GLU A 41 5.78 31.05 14.54
N VAL A 42 6.78 30.78 13.69
CA VAL A 42 7.78 31.79 13.30
C VAL A 42 7.21 32.84 12.33
N SER A 43 6.27 32.46 11.47
CA SER A 43 5.71 33.33 10.41
C SER A 43 4.46 34.12 10.82
N SER A 44 4.00 34.03 12.07
CA SER A 44 2.77 34.70 12.54
C SER A 44 1.54 34.39 11.67
N THR A 45 1.45 33.16 11.17
CA THR A 45 0.35 32.73 10.30
C THR A 45 -0.97 32.69 11.09
N PRO A 46 -2.14 33.01 10.49
CA PRO A 46 -3.43 33.01 11.20
C PRO A 46 -3.91 31.64 11.71
N VAL A 47 -3.20 30.55 11.38
CA VAL A 47 -3.59 29.18 11.69
C VAL A 47 -2.92 28.74 12.99
N PRO A 48 -3.70 28.36 14.03
CA PRO A 48 -3.14 27.88 15.28
C PRO A 48 -2.27 26.62 15.06
N PRO A 49 -1.05 26.55 15.64
CA PRO A 49 -0.16 25.38 15.52
C PRO A 49 -0.83 24.07 15.99
N VAL A 50 -1.68 24.15 17.01
CA VAL A 50 -2.46 23.00 17.53
C VAL A 50 -3.36 22.40 16.46
N LEU A 51 -3.99 23.22 15.62
CA LEU A 51 -4.86 22.75 14.55
C LEU A 51 -4.05 22.02 13.46
N LEU A 52 -2.84 22.50 13.17
CA LEU A 52 -1.91 21.82 12.27
C LEU A 52 -1.50 20.45 12.83
N TRP A 53 -1.11 20.37 14.10
CA TRP A 53 -0.79 19.09 14.74
C TRP A 53 -1.96 18.10 14.70
N LEU A 54 -3.19 18.56 14.94
CA LEU A 54 -4.39 17.72 14.81
C LEU A 54 -4.60 17.23 13.38
N GLY A 55 -4.44 18.10 12.37
CA GLY A 55 -4.52 17.74 10.97
C GLY A 55 -3.45 16.72 10.58
N ILE A 56 -2.23 16.86 11.11
CA ILE A 56 -1.11 15.94 10.89
C ILE A 56 -1.41 14.58 11.53
N ALA A 57 -1.92 14.55 12.76
CA ALA A 57 -2.30 13.31 13.43
C ALA A 57 -3.41 12.58 12.65
N LEU A 58 -4.44 13.30 12.21
CA LEU A 58 -5.53 12.73 11.42
C LEU A 58 -5.06 12.22 10.05
N GLY A 59 -4.19 12.98 9.38
CA GLY A 59 -3.57 12.57 8.12
C GLY A 59 -2.67 11.33 8.28
N ALA A 60 -1.91 11.24 9.38
CA ALA A 60 -1.10 10.07 9.70
C ALA A 60 -1.96 8.82 9.90
N ILE A 61 -3.08 8.92 10.63
CA ILE A 61 -4.05 7.83 10.81
C ILE A 61 -4.63 7.38 9.47
N ALA A 62 -5.05 8.34 8.63
CA ALA A 62 -5.59 8.06 7.30
C ALA A 62 -4.55 7.37 6.41
N LEU A 63 -3.31 7.88 6.38
CA LEU A 63 -2.21 7.30 5.62
C LEU A 63 -1.90 5.87 6.09
N PHE A 64 -1.84 5.65 7.39
CA PHE A 64 -1.61 4.33 7.96
C PHE A 64 -2.71 3.35 7.57
N GLY A 65 -3.97 3.80 7.48
CA GLY A 65 -5.10 3.00 7.04
C GLY A 65 -4.98 2.58 5.59
N VAL A 66 -4.63 3.51 4.70
CA VAL A 66 -4.41 3.25 3.28
C VAL A 66 -3.26 2.26 3.06
N LEU A 67 -2.19 2.37 3.86
CA LEU A 67 -1.00 1.51 3.76
C LEU A 67 -1.13 0.18 4.51
N SER A 68 -2.28 -0.09 5.14
CA SER A 68 -2.54 -1.34 5.86
C SER A 68 -3.25 -2.40 5.01
N GLU A 69 -3.35 -2.19 3.69
CA GLU A 69 -3.89 -3.15 2.74
C GLU A 69 -3.13 -4.49 2.79
N LYS A 70 -3.88 -5.59 2.73
CA LYS A 70 -3.35 -6.96 2.64
C LYS A 70 -4.10 -7.74 1.59
N VAL A 71 -3.36 -8.51 0.81
CA VAL A 71 -3.92 -9.46 -0.16
C VAL A 71 -3.93 -10.83 0.48
N ILE A 72 -5.05 -11.53 0.39
CA ILE A 72 -5.21 -12.88 0.88
C ILE A 72 -5.56 -13.76 -0.32
N ILE A 73 -4.77 -14.80 -0.54
CA ILE A 73 -5.03 -15.84 -1.54
C ILE A 73 -5.34 -17.12 -0.79
N ASP A 74 -6.46 -17.74 -1.12
CA ASP A 74 -6.82 -19.09 -0.73
C ASP A 74 -7.06 -19.95 -1.99
N GLU A 75 -7.48 -21.20 -1.80
CA GLU A 75 -7.75 -22.12 -2.91
C GLU A 75 -8.97 -21.73 -3.75
N GLU A 76 -9.85 -20.86 -3.26
CA GLU A 76 -11.12 -20.53 -3.90
C GLU A 76 -11.11 -19.15 -4.54
N LYS A 77 -10.37 -18.19 -3.96
CA LYS A 77 -10.41 -16.78 -4.32
C LYS A 77 -9.14 -16.01 -3.98
N ILE A 78 -9.05 -14.83 -4.59
CA ILE A 78 -8.15 -13.73 -4.20
C ILE A 78 -8.98 -12.59 -3.63
N ARG A 79 -8.56 -12.02 -2.51
CA ARG A 79 -9.21 -10.86 -1.91
C ARG A 79 -8.23 -9.82 -1.39
N ILE A 80 -8.62 -8.57 -1.52
CA ILE A 80 -7.96 -7.43 -0.87
C ILE A 80 -8.77 -7.05 0.36
N THR A 81 -8.09 -6.97 1.50
CA THR A 81 -8.68 -6.64 2.79
C THR A 81 -7.95 -5.49 3.47
N TYR A 82 -8.70 -4.77 4.31
CA TYR A 82 -8.19 -3.71 5.17
C TYR A 82 -8.45 -4.11 6.64
N PRO A 83 -7.70 -3.55 7.60
CA PRO A 83 -7.96 -3.77 9.02
C PRO A 83 -9.37 -3.32 9.43
N ALA A 84 -9.93 -3.96 10.46
CA ALA A 84 -11.29 -3.67 10.93
C ALA A 84 -11.51 -2.23 11.42
N TRP A 85 -10.45 -1.54 11.85
CA TRP A 85 -10.52 -0.15 12.28
C TRP A 85 -10.64 0.85 11.12
N VAL A 86 -10.32 0.44 9.88
CA VAL A 86 -10.47 1.28 8.69
C VAL A 86 -11.94 1.25 8.26
N PRO A 87 -12.65 2.39 8.25
CA PRO A 87 -14.05 2.40 7.87
C PRO A 87 -14.25 1.95 6.43
N GLY A 88 -15.21 1.05 6.18
CA GLY A 88 -15.49 0.51 4.85
C GLY A 88 -15.99 1.54 3.82
N PHE A 89 -16.38 2.75 4.26
CA PHE A 89 -16.70 3.86 3.35
C PHE A 89 -15.45 4.53 2.76
N PHE A 90 -14.31 4.45 3.46
CA PHE A 90 -13.08 5.13 3.06
C PHE A 90 -12.34 4.33 1.98
N ARG A 91 -12.29 3.00 2.15
CA ARG A 91 -11.70 2.06 1.19
C ARG A 91 -12.49 0.76 1.22
N LYS A 92 -13.01 0.36 0.05
CA LYS A 92 -13.60 -0.96 -0.12
C LYS A 92 -12.52 -1.91 -0.65
N GLY A 93 -12.30 -2.99 0.09
CA GLY A 93 -11.65 -4.17 -0.47
C GLY A 93 -12.50 -4.79 -1.58
N TRP A 94 -11.95 -5.78 -2.26
CA TRP A 94 -12.69 -6.59 -3.23
C TRP A 94 -12.26 -8.04 -3.10
N GLU A 95 -13.12 -8.94 -3.56
CA GLU A 95 -12.83 -10.36 -3.64
C GLU A 95 -13.23 -10.87 -5.03
N LEU A 96 -12.47 -11.84 -5.53
CA LEU A 96 -12.68 -12.47 -6.82
C LEU A 96 -12.42 -13.97 -6.69
N PRO A 97 -13.44 -14.82 -6.85
CA PRO A 97 -13.27 -16.26 -6.95
C PRO A 97 -12.41 -16.63 -8.17
N TRP A 98 -11.52 -17.61 -8.03
CA TRP A 98 -10.69 -18.09 -9.15
C TRP A 98 -11.55 -18.60 -10.31
N LYS A 99 -12.68 -19.24 -10.00
CA LYS A 99 -13.68 -19.69 -10.99
C LYS A 99 -14.22 -18.56 -11.87
N GLU A 100 -14.21 -17.32 -11.38
CA GLU A 100 -14.66 -16.16 -12.14
C GLU A 100 -13.53 -15.49 -12.93
N VAL A 101 -12.27 -15.85 -12.69
CA VAL A 101 -11.15 -15.28 -13.45
C VAL A 101 -11.21 -15.81 -14.87
N LYS A 102 -11.35 -14.90 -15.84
CA LYS A 102 -11.33 -15.24 -17.27
C LYS A 102 -9.93 -15.10 -17.84
N ASP A 103 -9.30 -13.98 -17.53
CA ASP A 103 -8.09 -13.52 -18.19
C ASP A 103 -7.42 -12.42 -17.36
N LEU A 104 -6.14 -12.17 -17.61
CA LEU A 104 -5.37 -11.10 -17.02
C LEU A 104 -4.92 -10.11 -18.10
N LYS A 105 -5.56 -8.95 -18.15
CA LYS A 105 -5.29 -7.93 -19.18
C LYS A 105 -4.28 -6.89 -18.72
N MET A 106 -3.24 -6.73 -19.51
CA MET A 106 -2.28 -5.64 -19.39
C MET A 106 -2.89 -4.32 -19.87
N ARG A 107 -2.63 -3.24 -19.14
CA ARG A 107 -2.99 -1.86 -19.47
C ARG A 107 -1.80 -0.94 -19.20
N THR A 108 -1.57 0.01 -20.09
CA THR A 108 -0.57 1.06 -19.89
C THR A 108 -1.16 2.16 -19.00
N THR A 109 -0.35 2.68 -18.08
CA THR A 109 -0.69 3.87 -17.29
C THR A 109 -0.30 5.12 -18.06
N GLY A 110 -0.89 6.28 -17.71
CA GLY A 110 -0.51 7.57 -18.30
C GLY A 110 0.96 7.97 -18.07
N GLN A 111 1.66 7.30 -17.15
CA GLN A 111 3.09 7.48 -16.87
C GLN A 111 3.97 6.44 -17.61
N GLY A 112 3.41 5.67 -18.56
CA GLY A 112 4.13 4.66 -19.33
C GLY A 112 4.41 3.35 -18.58
N GLY A 113 3.88 3.18 -17.36
CA GLY A 113 3.98 1.93 -16.59
C GLY A 113 2.97 0.88 -17.05
N LEU A 114 3.19 -0.38 -16.67
CA LEU A 114 2.29 -1.49 -16.96
C LEU A 114 1.53 -1.91 -15.69
N VAL A 115 0.21 -1.98 -15.80
CA VAL A 115 -0.68 -2.50 -14.75
C VAL A 115 -1.54 -3.62 -15.32
N TYR A 116 -1.87 -4.59 -14.49
CA TYR A 116 -2.59 -5.79 -14.91
C TYR A 116 -3.91 -5.85 -14.17
N TYR A 117 -4.96 -6.27 -14.89
CA TYR A 117 -6.30 -6.38 -14.34
C TYR A 117 -6.85 -7.77 -14.59
N PHE A 118 -7.38 -8.40 -13.53
CA PHE A 118 -8.22 -9.58 -13.67
C PHE A 118 -9.54 -9.18 -14.32
N VAL A 119 -9.94 -9.94 -15.33
CA VAL A 119 -11.24 -9.80 -15.99
C VAL A 119 -12.15 -10.91 -15.47
N SER A 120 -13.31 -10.55 -14.93
CA SER A 120 -14.32 -11.53 -14.51
C SER A 120 -15.07 -12.09 -15.72
N GLN A 121 -15.44 -13.37 -15.66
CA GLN A 121 -16.29 -14.03 -16.66
C GLN A 121 -17.72 -13.49 -16.65
N SER A 122 -18.27 -13.25 -15.45
CA SER A 122 -19.68 -12.91 -15.24
C SER A 122 -19.92 -11.40 -15.12
N SER A 123 -18.88 -10.61 -14.87
CA SER A 123 -18.99 -9.17 -14.67
C SER A 123 -18.07 -8.40 -15.62
N PRO A 124 -18.52 -7.25 -16.17
CA PRO A 124 -17.63 -6.35 -16.91
C PRO A 124 -16.61 -5.63 -16.01
N LYS A 125 -16.65 -5.86 -14.69
CA LYS A 125 -15.70 -5.28 -13.73
C LYS A 125 -14.32 -5.91 -13.89
N ALA A 126 -13.31 -5.05 -13.85
CA ALA A 126 -11.91 -5.43 -13.88
C ALA A 126 -11.28 -5.14 -12.51
N TYR A 127 -10.53 -6.10 -11.97
CA TYR A 127 -9.90 -6.00 -10.65
C TYR A 127 -8.40 -5.83 -10.80
N LEU A 128 -7.83 -4.78 -10.21
CA LEU A 128 -6.41 -4.47 -10.34
C LEU A 128 -5.56 -5.51 -9.60
N LEU A 129 -4.55 -6.07 -10.28
CA LEU A 129 -3.55 -6.93 -9.66
C LEU A 129 -2.72 -6.14 -8.65
N PRO A 130 -2.64 -6.58 -7.37
CA PRO A 130 -1.87 -5.88 -6.35
C PRO A 130 -0.36 -5.92 -6.62
N MET A 131 0.17 -4.81 -7.14
CA MET A 131 1.59 -4.69 -7.50
C MET A 131 2.55 -4.36 -6.34
N ARG A 132 2.00 -3.94 -5.18
CA ARG A 132 2.76 -3.29 -4.10
C ARG A 132 2.97 -4.18 -2.87
N VAL A 133 2.74 -5.48 -3.01
CA VAL A 133 2.83 -6.43 -1.91
C VAL A 133 4.25 -6.99 -1.73
N VAL A 134 4.58 -7.38 -0.50
CA VAL A 134 5.76 -8.20 -0.22
C VAL A 134 5.65 -9.52 -0.96
N GLY A 135 6.75 -9.99 -1.53
CA GLY A 135 6.78 -11.31 -2.15
C GLY A 135 5.88 -11.38 -3.40
N PHE A 136 5.77 -10.29 -4.15
CA PHE A 136 5.00 -10.23 -5.41
C PHE A 136 5.31 -11.39 -6.36
N ALA A 137 6.57 -11.81 -6.49
CA ALA A 137 6.94 -12.98 -7.29
C ALA A 137 6.26 -14.27 -6.82
N ARG A 138 6.05 -14.45 -5.50
CA ARG A 138 5.30 -15.59 -4.95
C ARG A 138 3.81 -15.43 -5.20
N LEU A 139 3.26 -14.22 -5.05
CA LEU A 139 1.85 -13.93 -5.38
C LEU A 139 1.54 -14.33 -6.83
N VAL A 140 2.38 -13.88 -7.76
CA VAL A 140 2.22 -14.12 -9.20
C VAL A 140 2.30 -15.61 -9.54
N LYS A 141 3.25 -16.35 -8.96
CA LYS A 141 3.31 -17.82 -9.09
C LYS A 141 2.07 -18.54 -8.59
N LEU A 142 1.47 -18.08 -7.48
CA LEU A 142 0.21 -18.65 -6.99
C LEU A 142 -0.95 -18.32 -7.93
N VAL A 143 -1.00 -17.11 -8.47
CA VAL A 143 -2.01 -16.73 -9.47
C VAL A 143 -1.90 -17.62 -10.71
N GLU A 144 -0.69 -17.82 -11.24
CA GLU A 144 -0.44 -18.72 -12.38
C GLU A 144 -0.85 -20.16 -12.06
N ALA A 145 -0.49 -20.68 -10.89
CA ALA A 145 -0.89 -22.03 -10.46
C ALA A 145 -2.42 -22.21 -10.36
N GLN A 146 -3.16 -21.17 -9.96
CA GLN A 146 -4.62 -21.22 -9.79
C GLN A 146 -5.39 -20.95 -11.09
N THR A 147 -4.82 -20.16 -12.01
CA THR A 147 -5.51 -19.70 -13.23
C THR A 147 -5.01 -20.37 -14.51
N GLY A 148 -3.80 -20.96 -14.48
CA GLY A 148 -3.12 -21.49 -15.66
C GLY A 148 -2.66 -20.41 -16.66
N ILE A 149 -2.79 -19.12 -16.32
CA ILE A 149 -2.37 -18.01 -17.17
C ILE A 149 -0.87 -17.77 -16.97
N ASP A 150 -0.09 -17.74 -18.06
CA ASP A 150 1.33 -17.44 -18.01
C ASP A 150 1.57 -16.02 -17.46
N THR A 151 2.37 -15.94 -16.40
CA THR A 151 2.69 -14.69 -15.71
C THR A 151 4.16 -14.28 -15.80
N THR A 152 4.94 -14.93 -16.66
CA THR A 152 6.40 -14.78 -16.76
C THR A 152 6.86 -13.33 -16.97
N ASP A 153 6.11 -12.54 -17.75
CA ASP A 153 6.46 -11.15 -18.07
C ASP A 153 5.91 -10.11 -17.07
N ILE A 154 5.16 -10.56 -16.05
CA ILE A 154 4.52 -9.64 -15.10
C ILE A 154 5.54 -9.15 -14.09
N ARG A 155 5.85 -7.86 -14.16
CA ARG A 155 6.76 -7.18 -13.23
C ARG A 155 6.00 -6.22 -12.33
N PRO A 156 6.47 -6.01 -11.08
CA PRO A 156 5.92 -4.98 -10.22
C PRO A 156 6.03 -3.61 -10.90
N LEU A 157 4.97 -2.80 -10.81
CA LEU A 157 4.93 -1.44 -11.37
C LEU A 157 6.08 -0.56 -10.86
N ALA A 158 6.41 -0.69 -9.58
CA ALA A 158 7.46 0.08 -8.93
C ALA A 158 8.56 -0.87 -8.46
N GLN A 159 9.76 -0.69 -9.03
CA GLN A 159 10.92 -1.45 -8.61
C GLN A 159 11.33 -1.02 -7.20
N PRO A 160 11.77 -1.95 -6.33
CA PRO A 160 12.19 -1.63 -4.96
C PRO A 160 13.20 -0.48 -4.86
N TRP A 161 14.09 -0.35 -5.85
CA TRP A 161 15.09 0.72 -5.95
C TRP A 161 14.50 2.13 -5.92
N MET A 162 13.33 2.35 -6.52
CA MET A 162 12.67 3.66 -6.51
C MET A 162 12.32 4.10 -5.09
N TYR A 163 11.80 3.18 -4.27
CA TYR A 163 11.48 3.47 -2.87
C TYR A 163 12.73 3.60 -1.99
N LEU A 164 13.84 2.95 -2.35
CA LEU A 164 15.13 3.16 -1.66
C LEU A 164 15.68 4.56 -1.92
N ILE A 165 15.65 5.04 -3.17
CA ILE A 165 16.06 6.42 -3.49
C ILE A 165 15.17 7.41 -2.76
N LEU A 166 13.85 7.23 -2.84
CA LEU A 166 12.89 8.08 -2.14
C LEU A 166 13.14 8.08 -0.62
N PHE A 167 13.45 6.92 -0.05
CA PHE A 167 13.79 6.80 1.37
C PHE A 167 15.07 7.57 1.70
N GLY A 168 16.13 7.44 0.91
CA GLY A 168 17.36 8.19 1.08
C GLY A 168 17.14 9.71 1.03
N LEU A 169 16.37 10.19 0.05
CA LEU A 169 16.00 11.61 -0.07
C LEU A 169 15.14 12.07 1.12
N THR A 170 14.24 11.22 1.59
CA THR A 170 13.40 11.49 2.77
C THR A 170 14.25 11.63 4.03
N LEU A 171 15.26 10.78 4.21
CA LEU A 171 16.19 10.90 5.34
C LEU A 171 17.02 12.18 5.25
N LEU A 172 17.49 12.54 4.05
CA LEU A 172 18.20 13.80 3.84
C LEU A 172 17.32 15.00 4.19
N LEU A 173 16.06 14.99 3.75
CA LEU A 173 15.07 16.01 4.07
C LEU A 173 14.89 16.15 5.59
N LEU A 174 14.65 15.03 6.29
CA LEU A 174 14.52 15.02 7.75
C LEU A 174 15.75 15.56 8.47
N LEU A 175 16.96 15.23 8.00
CA LEU A 175 18.20 15.74 8.58
C LEU A 175 18.30 17.26 8.42
N VAL A 176 17.93 17.79 7.25
CA VAL A 176 17.89 19.23 7.01
C VAL A 176 16.82 19.90 7.88
N ASP A 177 15.63 19.32 7.99
CA ASP A 177 14.54 19.86 8.81
C ASP A 177 14.94 19.93 10.29
N VAL A 178 15.52 18.86 10.83
CA VAL A 178 16.00 18.82 12.22
C VAL A 178 17.10 19.85 12.44
N TRP A 179 18.04 19.98 11.50
CA TRP A 179 19.08 21.00 11.56
C TRP A 179 18.49 22.41 11.58
N VAL A 180 17.56 22.72 10.67
CA VAL A 180 16.92 24.04 10.58
C VAL A 180 16.15 24.37 11.87
N ILE A 181 15.33 23.44 12.36
CA ILE A 181 14.56 23.62 13.60
C ILE A 181 15.51 23.83 14.78
N ALA A 182 16.58 23.03 14.90
CA ALA A 182 17.57 23.21 15.96
C ALA A 182 18.22 24.59 15.86
N THR A 183 18.66 25.01 14.68
CA THR A 183 19.25 26.35 14.52
C THR A 183 18.28 27.46 14.89
N ALA A 184 17.00 27.36 14.50
CA ALA A 184 15.99 28.38 14.81
C ALA A 184 15.60 28.44 16.29
N VAL A 185 15.69 27.32 17.02
CA VAL A 185 15.37 27.25 18.46
C VAL A 185 16.56 27.66 19.33
N PHE A 186 17.79 27.39 18.90
CA PHE A 186 19.01 27.67 19.67
C PHE A 186 19.70 28.99 19.28
N SER A 187 19.25 29.69 18.23
CA SER A 187 19.70 31.05 17.85
C SER A 187 18.84 32.14 18.47
#